data_AF-A0A941VLZ7-F1
#
_entry.id   AF-A0A941VLZ7-F1
#
_cell.length_a   1.000
_cell.length_b   1.000
_cell.length_c   1.000
_cell.angle_alpha   90.00
_cell.angle_beta   90.00
_cell.angle_gamma   90.00
#
_symmetry.space_group_name_H-M   'P 1'
#
loop_
_entity.id
_entity.type
_entity.pdbx_description
1 polymer ?
#
loop_
_entity_poly.entity_id
_entity_poly.type
_entity_poly.pdbx_seq_one_letter_code
_entity_poly.pdbx_strand_id
1 'polypeptide(L)' 'KELGLVYGSNTMFQDRPRVLVIIDSKGNRVKGDVVDLTEKESSGKYVRTIVKTMDPNKYRINLAEYML' A
#
# COMPACT_ATOMS: atom_id res chain seq x y z
N LYS A 1 4.15 11.80 -0.72
CA LYS A 1 3.23 10.78 -1.31
C LYS A 1 3.90 9.43 -1.08
N GLU A 2 3.15 8.41 -0.70
CA GLU A 2 3.69 7.06 -0.43
C GLU A 2 3.53 6.15 -1.65
N LEU A 3 4.30 5.07 -1.70
CA LEU A 3 4.13 3.98 -2.67
C LEU A 3 4.16 2.64 -1.94
N GLY A 4 3.21 1.78 -2.29
CA GLY A 4 3.07 0.47 -1.67
C GLY A 4 2.64 -0.61 -2.66
N LEU A 5 2.86 -1.85 -2.24
CA LEU A 5 2.47 -3.06 -2.95
C LEU A 5 1.22 -3.64 -2.31
N VAL A 6 0.22 -4.02 -3.12
CA VAL A 6 -0.95 -4.74 -2.59
C VAL A 6 -0.48 -6.11 -2.09
N TYR A 7 -0.66 -6.36 -0.80
CA TYR A 7 -0.17 -7.56 -0.11
C TYR A 7 -1.30 -8.58 0.12
N GLY A 8 -2.51 -8.11 0.41
CA GLY A 8 -3.66 -8.99 0.65
C GLY A 8 -4.98 -8.31 0.38
N SER A 9 -5.97 -9.10 -0.03
CA SER A 9 -7.34 -8.62 -0.22
C SER A 9 -8.07 -8.49 1.12
N ASN A 10 -9.04 -7.59 1.14
CA ASN A 10 -10.07 -7.53 2.17
C ASN A 10 -11.39 -7.93 1.52
N THR A 11 -11.97 -9.06 1.92
CA THR A 11 -13.16 -9.64 1.26
C THR A 11 -14.40 -8.76 1.41
N MET A 12 -14.48 -7.97 2.49
CA MET A 12 -15.58 -7.03 2.74
C MET A 12 -15.33 -5.65 2.13
N PHE A 13 -14.07 -5.32 1.82
CA PHE A 13 -13.67 -4.01 1.29
C PHE A 13 -12.69 -4.17 0.11
N GLN A 14 -13.23 -4.45 -1.07
CA GLN A 14 -12.42 -4.73 -2.27
C GLN A 14 -11.46 -3.57 -2.63
N ASP A 15 -11.89 -2.32 -2.46
CA ASP A 15 -11.09 -1.12 -2.75
C ASP A 15 -10.19 -0.67 -1.58
N ARG A 16 -10.11 -1.48 -0.51
CA ARG A 16 -9.29 -1.22 0.68
C ARG A 16 -8.49 -2.47 1.06
N PRO A 17 -7.55 -2.89 0.19
CA PRO A 17 -6.66 -4.01 0.50
C PRO A 17 -5.68 -3.67 1.62
N ARG A 18 -4.98 -4.69 2.09
CA ARG A 18 -3.75 -4.53 2.88
C ARG A 18 -2.57 -4.24 1.94
N VAL A 19 -1.76 -3.25 2.28
CA VAL A 19 -0.69 -2.72 1.44
C VAL A 19 0.64 -2.74 2.21
N LEU A 20 1.69 -3.29 1.63
CA LEU A 20 3.06 -3.16 2.13
C LEU A 20 3.64 -1.83 1.64
N VAL A 21 3.99 -0.93 2.56
CA VAL A 21 4.61 0.36 2.21
C VAL A 21 6.09 0.14 1.89
N ILE A 22 6.52 0.53 0.68
CA ILE A 22 7.92 0.37 0.24
C ILE A 22 8.63 1.69 -0.02
N ILE A 23 7.88 2.79 -0.15
CA ILE A 23 8.39 4.15 -0.19
C ILE A 23 7.56 5.03 0.73
N ASP A 24 8.24 5.70 1.66
CA ASP A 24 7.62 6.60 2.62
C ASP A 24 7.12 7.92 1.98
N SER A 25 6.48 8.77 2.79
CA SER A 25 5.96 10.06 2.33
C SER A 25 7.03 11.04 1.85
N LYS A 26 8.29 10.83 2.25
CA LYS A 26 9.49 11.63 1.90
C LYS A 26 10.20 11.10 0.65
N GLY A 27 9.79 9.93 0.13
CA GLY A 27 10.40 9.31 -1.04
C GLY A 27 11.52 8.33 -0.74
N ASN A 28 11.77 7.99 0.53
CA ASN A 28 12.80 7.02 0.90
C ASN A 28 12.28 5.60 0.74
N ARG A 29 13.13 4.71 0.23
CA ARG A 29 12.86 3.26 0.28
C ARG A 29 12.88 2.79 1.73
N VAL A 30 11.84 2.08 2.12
CA VAL A 30 11.69 1.55 3.48
C VAL A 30 11.35 0.07 3.43
N LYS A 31 11.80 -0.69 4.43
CA LYS A 31 11.15 -1.95 4.82
C LYS A 31 9.96 -1.57 5.70
N GLY A 32 8.90 -1.06 5.06
CA GLY A 32 7.72 -0.59 5.76
C GLY A 32 6.83 -1.73 6.22
N ASP A 33 5.84 -1.37 7.03
CA ASP A 33 4.84 -2.30 7.54
C ASP A 33 3.71 -2.55 6.53
N VAL A 34 2.98 -3.63 6.78
CA VAL A 34 1.70 -3.88 6.11
C VAL A 34 0.64 -3.01 6.78
N VAL A 35 0.05 -2.08 6.02
CA VAL A 35 -1.03 -1.20 6.47
C VAL A 35 -2.38 -1.70 5.98
N ASP A 36 -3.40 -1.59 6.84
CA ASP A 36 -4.80 -1.88 6.48
C ASP A 36 -5.49 -0.59 6.02
N LEU A 37 -5.92 -0.54 4.76
CA LEU A 37 -6.58 0.65 4.22
C LEU A 37 -8.02 0.84 4.74
N THR A 38 -8.55 -0.07 5.55
CA THR A 38 -9.81 0.11 6.25
C THR A 38 -9.68 0.97 7.51
N GLU A 39 -8.46 1.26 7.96
CA GLU A 39 -8.19 2.10 9.12
C GLU A 39 -8.82 3.50 8.96
N LYS A 40 -9.49 3.96 10.03
CA LYS A 40 -10.17 5.24 10.08
C LYS A 40 -9.67 6.08 11.25
N GLU A 41 -9.59 7.38 11.03
CA GLU A 41 -9.42 8.36 12.09
C GLU A 41 -10.68 8.45 12.96
N SER A 42 -10.56 9.14 14.10
CA SER A 42 -11.71 9.48 14.97
C SER A 42 -12.81 10.25 14.25
N SER A 43 -12.49 10.96 13.17
CA SER A 43 -13.44 11.66 12.31
C SER A 43 -14.25 10.73 11.38
N GLY A 44 -13.92 9.44 11.34
CA GLY A 44 -14.52 8.46 10.43
C GLY A 44 -13.92 8.45 9.02
N LYS A 45 -12.96 9.34 8.72
CA LYS A 45 -12.22 9.37 7.45
C LYS A 45 -11.17 8.26 7.41
N TYR A 46 -10.96 7.67 6.22
CA TYR A 46 -9.88 6.71 6.02
C TYR A 46 -8.52 7.39 6.17
N VAL A 47 -7.61 6.75 6.90
CA VAL A 47 -6.24 7.25 7.14
C VAL A 47 -5.45 7.28 5.83
N ARG A 48 -5.67 6.28 4.95
CA ARG A 48 -4.98 6.15 3.66
C ARG A 48 -5.96 5.76 2.55
N THR A 49 -5.64 6.14 1.32
CA THR A 49 -6.44 5.80 0.14
C THR A 49 -5.54 5.66 -1.09
N ILE A 50 -5.81 4.66 -1.92
CA ILE A 50 -5.14 4.49 -3.21
C ILE A 50 -5.66 5.55 -4.17
N VAL A 51 -4.79 6.47 -4.58
CA VAL A 51 -5.14 7.55 -5.53
C VAL A 51 -4.76 7.23 -6.97
N LYS A 52 -3.84 6.27 -7.17
CA LYS A 52 -3.34 5.87 -8.49
C LYS A 52 -2.72 4.48 -8.42
N THR A 53 -3.00 3.65 -9.42
CA THR A 53 -2.32 2.38 -9.66
C THR A 53 -1.23 2.53 -10.72
N MET A 54 -0.19 1.69 -10.66
CA MET A 54 0.92 1.71 -11.60
C MET A 54 1.32 0.29 -11.97
N ASP A 55 1.87 0.11 -13.17
CA ASP A 55 2.44 -1.16 -13.61
C ASP A 55 3.85 -1.34 -13.02
N PRO A 56 4.08 -2.31 -12.11
CA PRO A 56 5.37 -2.50 -11.45
C PRO A 56 6.50 -2.87 -12.43
N ASN A 57 6.18 -3.50 -13.57
CA ASN A 57 7.19 -3.90 -14.56
C ASN A 57 7.87 -2.67 -15.19
N LYS A 58 7.13 -1.57 -15.37
CA LYS A 58 7.68 -0.30 -15.88
C LYS A 58 8.70 0.32 -14.93
N TYR A 59 8.65 -0.04 -13.65
CA TYR A 59 9.53 0.48 -12.61
C TYR A 59 10.58 -0.55 -12.17
N ARG A 60 10.66 -1.71 -12.85
CA ARG A 60 11.57 -2.82 -12.53
C ARG A 60 11.46 -3.25 -11.05
N ILE A 61 10.26 -3.19 -10.49
CA ILE A 61 9.99 -3.68 -9.14
C ILE A 61 9.79 -5.20 -9.22
N ASN A 62 10.69 -5.96 -8.61
CA ASN A 62 10.55 -7.40 -8.49
C ASN A 62 9.64 -7.73 -7.30
N LEU A 63 8.37 -8.06 -7.56
CA LEU A 63 7.40 -8.36 -6.50
C LEU A 63 7.86 -9.53 -5.61
N ALA A 64 8.57 -10.52 -6.17
CA ALA A 64 8.97 -11.71 -5.42
C ALA A 64 9.87 -11.38 -4.22
N GLU A 65 10.65 -10.29 -4.29
CA GLU A 65 11.50 -9.83 -3.19
C GLU A 65 10.70 -9.37 -1.96
N TYR A 66 9.40 -9.10 -2.12
CA TYR A 66 8.51 -8.59 -1.09
C TYR A 66 7.46 -9.60 -0.61
N MET A 67 7.44 -10.81 -1.19
CA MET A 67 6.44 -11.86 -0.88
C MET A 67 7.04 -13.02 -0.05
N LEU A 68 8.26 -12.85 0.47
CA LEU A 68 8.99 -13.82 1.29
C LEU A 68 8.53 -13.81 2.76
#